data_AF-M6GLN9-F1
#
_entry.id   AF-M6GLN9-F1
#
_cell.length_a   1.000
_cell.length_b   1.000
_cell.length_c   1.000
_cell.angle_alpha   90.00
_cell.angle_beta   90.00
_cell.angle_gamma   90.00
#
_symmetry.space_group_name_H-M   'P 1'
#
loop_
_entity.id
_entity.type
_entity.pdbx_description
1 polymer ?
#
loop_
_entity_poly.entity_id
_entity_poly.type
_entity_poly.pdbx_seq_one_letter_code
_entity_poly.pdbx_strand_id
1 'polypeptide(L)' 'MDRVWTEPEESFDRAVDTVIKNIRFRLKEIRPDLDPIETKRGQGYGLKDTL' A
#
# COMPACT_ATOMS: atom_id res chain seq x y z
N MET A 1 -13.99 -1.39 -2.21
CA MET A 1 -13.12 -2.58 -2.05
C MET A 1 -13.66 -3.78 -2.82
N ASP A 2 -14.71 -3.65 -3.65
CA ASP A 2 -15.38 -4.79 -4.31
C ASP A 2 -14.76 -5.23 -5.65
N ARG A 3 -13.70 -4.56 -6.11
CA ARG A 3 -13.13 -4.83 -7.44
C ARG A 3 -12.00 -5.85 -7.45
N VAL A 4 -11.55 -6.32 -6.29
CA VAL A 4 -10.29 -7.06 -6.24
C VAL A 4 -10.33 -8.36 -5.43
N TRP A 5 -11.20 -8.56 -4.41
CA TRP A 5 -11.15 -9.80 -3.61
C TRP A 5 -12.50 -10.28 -3.03
N THR A 6 -12.63 -11.60 -2.83
CA THR A 6 -13.88 -12.35 -2.54
C THR A 6 -13.84 -13.12 -1.18
N GLU A 7 -12.82 -12.96 -0.34
CA GLU A 7 -12.55 -13.83 0.83
C GLU A 7 -12.06 -13.05 2.09
N PRO A 8 -12.12 -13.64 3.32
CA PRO A 8 -12.32 -12.91 4.57
C PRO A 8 -11.17 -11.98 4.98
N GLU A 9 -11.55 -10.75 5.28
CA GLU A 9 -10.75 -9.51 5.31
C GLU A 9 -9.50 -9.55 6.21
N GLU A 10 -9.52 -10.24 7.37
CA GLU A 10 -8.45 -10.11 8.39
C GLU A 10 -7.11 -10.76 8.02
N SER A 11 -7.10 -11.88 7.27
CA SER A 11 -5.84 -12.57 6.93
C SER A 11 -5.08 -11.87 5.81
N PHE A 12 -5.77 -11.06 5.01
CA PHE A 12 -5.21 -10.36 3.87
C PHE A 12 -4.53 -9.05 4.25
N ASP A 13 -4.96 -8.37 5.32
CA ASP A 13 -4.38 -7.11 5.76
C ASP A 13 -2.89 -7.21 6.04
N ARG A 14 -2.44 -8.27 6.74
CA ARG A 14 -1.00 -8.47 7.03
C ARG A 14 -0.18 -8.77 5.78
N ALA A 15 -0.76 -9.47 4.80
CA ALA A 15 -0.08 -9.73 3.52
C ALA A 15 0.06 -8.45 2.70
N VAL A 16 -1.01 -7.63 2.64
CA VAL A 16 -1.00 -6.32 1.98
C VAL A 16 0.03 -5.39 2.62
N ASP A 17 0.09 -5.31 3.94
CA ASP A 17 1.09 -4.51 4.66
C ASP A 17 2.53 -4.88 4.27
N THR A 18 2.79 -6.18 4.15
CA THR A 18 4.11 -6.69 3.76
C THR A 18 4.47 -6.27 2.33
N VAL A 19 3.53 -6.40 1.39
CA VAL A 19 3.73 -5.98 0.01
C VAL A 19 3.96 -4.48 -0.08
N ILE A 20 3.15 -3.66 0.61
CA ILE A 20 3.30 -2.21 0.63
C ILE A 20 4.66 -1.79 1.21
N LYS A 21 5.13 -2.46 2.27
CA LYS A 21 6.46 -2.22 2.83
C LYS A 21 7.57 -2.49 1.81
N ASN A 22 7.47 -3.59 1.06
CA ASN A 22 8.44 -3.94 0.04
C ASN A 22 8.45 -2.92 -1.11
N ILE A 23 7.27 -2.47 -1.57
CA ILE A 23 7.17 -1.44 -2.61
C ILE A 23 7.81 -0.13 -2.13
N ARG A 24 7.49 0.33 -0.91
CA ARG A 24 8.11 1.53 -0.32
C ARG A 24 9.63 1.42 -0.25
N PHE A 25 10.15 0.26 0.13
CA PHE A 25 11.59 0.02 0.18
C PHE A 25 12.23 0.15 -1.20
N ARG A 26 11.71 -0.56 -2.21
CA ARG A 26 12.22 -0.52 -3.58
C ARG A 26 12.17 0.88 -4.19
N LEU A 27 11.09 1.62 -3.95
CA LEU A 27 10.99 3.00 -4.42
C LEU A 27 12.06 3.90 -3.81
N LYS A 28 12.32 3.76 -2.50
CA LYS A 28 13.37 4.51 -1.82
C LYS A 28 14.78 4.16 -2.30
N GLU A 29 15.03 2.93 -2.76
CA GLU A 29 16.32 2.56 -3.37
C GLU A 29 16.61 3.36 -4.65
N ILE A 30 15.57 3.72 -5.41
CA ILE A 30 15.69 4.43 -6.70
C ILE A 30 15.54 5.94 -6.51
N ARG A 31 14.57 6.38 -5.69
CA ARG A 31 14.20 7.77 -5.42
C ARG A 31 13.90 7.94 -3.93
N PRO A 32 14.94 8.18 -3.09
CA PRO A 32 14.78 8.34 -1.65
C PRO A 32 13.87 9.51 -1.25
N ASP A 33 13.74 10.50 -2.14
CA ASP A 33 12.90 11.69 -2.01
C ASP A 33 11.41 11.43 -2.26
N LEU A 34 11.07 10.29 -2.86
CA LEU A 34 9.72 9.97 -3.29
C LEU A 34 9.03 9.01 -2.30
N ASP A 35 7.93 9.47 -1.72
CA ASP A 35 7.03 8.63 -0.92
C ASP A 35 5.60 8.73 -1.48
N PRO A 36 5.24 7.94 -2.50
CA PRO A 36 4.00 8.11 -3.24
C PRO A 36 2.80 7.39 -2.60
N ILE A 37 3.03 6.49 -1.64
CA ILE A 37 1.98 5.63 -1.07
C ILE A 37 1.54 6.17 0.29
N GLU A 38 0.28 6.60 0.38
CA GLU A 38 -0.35 7.02 1.63
C GLU A 38 -1.15 5.91 2.30
N THR A 39 -1.16 5.90 3.63
CA THR A 39 -2.01 5.02 4.43
C THR A 39 -3.31 5.75 4.78
N LYS A 40 -4.45 5.23 4.31
CA LYS A 40 -5.79 5.74 4.58
C LYS A 40 -6.43 4.89 5.68
N ARG A 41 -6.49 5.43 6.90
CA ARG A 41 -7.07 4.71 8.06
C ARG A 41 -8.51 4.26 7.76
N GLY A 42 -8.78 2.98 7.98
CA GLY A 42 -10.08 2.36 7.69
C GLY A 42 -10.38 2.12 6.19
N GLN A 43 -9.45 2.45 5.29
CA GLN A 43 -9.61 2.27 3.83
C GLN A 43 -8.43 1.53 3.16
N GLY A 44 -7.30 1.36 3.88
CA GLY A 44 -6.11 0.68 3.38
C GLY A 44 -5.06 1.66 2.85
N TYR A 45 -4.63 1.48 1.61
CA TYR A 45 -3.53 2.24 0.99
C TYR A 45 -3.98 2.93 -0.29
N GLY A 46 -3.39 4.09 -0.59
CA GLY A 46 -3.62 4.84 -1.82
C GLY A 46 -2.35 5.50 -2.34
N LEU A 47 -2.42 6.07 -3.55
CA LEU A 47 -1.37 6.94 -4.08
C LEU A 47 -1.71 8.39 -3.73
N LYS A 48 -0.69 9.18 -3.39
CA LYS A 48 -0.81 10.63 -3.24
C LYS A 48 -1.09 11.22 -4.62
N ASP A 49 -2.09 12.11 -4.71
CA ASP A 49 -2.44 12.79 -5.96
C ASP A 49 -1.38 13.81 -6.39
N THR A 50 -0.53 14.24 -5.47
CA THR A 50 0.63 15.10 -5.71
C THR A 50 1.89 14.25 -5.85
N LEU A 51 2.22 13.90 -7.09
CA LEU A 51 3.52 13.33 -7.48
C LEU A 51 4.28 14.29 -8.38
#